data_AF-A0AAU0Y186-F1
#
_entry.id   AF-A0AAU0Y186-F1
#
_cell.length_a   1.000
_cell.length_b   1.000
_cell.length_c   1.000
_cell.angle_alpha   90.00
_cell.angle_beta   90.00
_cell.angle_gamma   90.00
#
_symmetry.space_group_name_H-M   'P 1'
#
loop_
_entity.id
_entity.type
_entity.pdbx_description
1 polymer ?
#
loop_
_entity_poly.entity_id
_entity_poly.type
_entity_poly.pdbx_seq_one_letter_code
_entity_poly.pdbx_strand_id
1 'polypeptide(L)'
;MLPTVLRCEALGECVERIRPDLLIPTEGRRRVCPPVRTLGSRGRERARLWSSHEASRVAVTLRRLAVVGGGGSAMSDPGGSEVCHYCGCREISLIEDFIAEHESATDLAGGAVRALKRGDIAAAQGLLRDMTTVLRAHWRGEENGLFAVMRQDDEYTGYIDDLEREHRDLDRFLDTADLIDRDDRQRFLDTVDELHRHIAKEEDGLSPASLTALGGDDWDRAKAAWCEAHPDVRTP
;
A
#
# COMPACT_ATOMS: atom_id res chain seq x y z
N MET A 1 -43.01 25.18 46.45
CA MET A 1 -42.01 26.25 46.31
C MET A 1 -40.66 25.67 46.68
N LEU A 2 -39.70 25.79 45.76
CA LEU A 2 -38.41 25.09 45.68
C LEU A 2 -37.44 25.43 46.82
N PRO A 3 -36.49 24.53 47.13
CA PRO A 3 -35.15 24.95 47.48
C PRO A 3 -34.10 24.45 46.48
N THR A 4 -33.29 25.42 46.05
CA THR A 4 -31.82 25.33 46.00
C THR A 4 -31.19 24.27 45.10
N VAL A 5 -30.86 24.66 43.87
CA VAL A 5 -29.81 24.00 43.08
C VAL A 5 -28.47 24.58 43.51
N LEU A 6 -27.64 23.73 44.13
CA LEU A 6 -26.26 24.01 44.47
C LEU A 6 -25.40 24.10 43.21
N ARG A 7 -24.70 25.23 43.10
CA ARG A 7 -23.54 25.46 42.25
C ARG A 7 -22.33 24.79 42.92
N CYS A 8 -21.64 23.91 42.20
CA CYS A 8 -20.30 23.44 42.57
C CYS A 8 -19.37 23.59 41.36
N GLU A 9 -18.61 24.68 41.35
CA GLU A 9 -17.35 24.79 40.61
C GLU A 9 -16.23 24.81 41.66
N ALA A 10 -15.37 23.79 41.66
CA ALA A 10 -13.91 23.90 41.82
C ALA A 10 -13.24 22.54 42.11
N LEU A 11 -12.45 22.09 41.13
CA LEU A 11 -11.13 21.45 41.23
C LEU A 11 -10.99 20.11 41.97
N GLY A 12 -10.77 19.05 41.19
CA GLY A 12 -10.19 17.79 41.65
C GLY A 12 -9.80 16.92 40.45
N GLU A 13 -8.51 16.63 40.34
CA GLU A 13 -7.89 15.80 39.31
C GLU A 13 -8.56 14.42 39.19
N CYS A 14 -8.86 14.00 37.95
CA CYS A 14 -8.98 12.59 37.61
C CYS A 14 -8.04 12.32 36.44
N VAL A 15 -6.81 11.94 36.80
CA VAL A 15 -5.91 11.19 35.92
C VAL A 15 -6.58 9.85 35.66
N GLU A 16 -7.29 9.73 34.54
CA GLU A 16 -7.80 8.45 34.09
C GLU A 16 -6.62 7.66 33.50
N ARG A 17 -6.02 6.87 34.39
CA ARG A 17 -4.98 5.88 34.14
C ARG A 17 -5.45 4.94 33.02
N ILE A 18 -5.02 5.22 31.79
CA ILE A 18 -5.12 4.28 30.66
C ILE A 18 -4.50 2.96 31.12
N ARG A 19 -5.31 1.91 31.16
CA ARG A 19 -4.82 0.55 31.40
C ARG A 19 -3.94 0.15 30.21
N PRO A 20 -2.68 -0.25 30.41
CA PRO A 20 -1.79 -0.65 29.32
C PRO A 20 -2.09 -2.06 28.73
N ASP A 21 -3.24 -2.67 29.07
CA ASP A 21 -3.43 -4.11 28.89
C ASP A 21 -4.42 -4.48 27.76
N LEU A 22 -4.70 -3.56 26.85
CA LEU A 22 -5.50 -3.82 25.64
C LEU A 22 -4.72 -3.45 24.38
N LEU A 23 -3.43 -3.79 24.37
CA LEU A 23 -2.72 -4.08 23.13
C LEU A 23 -3.15 -5.47 22.70
N ILE A 24 -4.04 -5.53 21.70
CA ILE A 24 -4.22 -6.73 20.90
C ILE A 24 -2.83 -7.03 20.30
N PRO A 25 -2.23 -8.21 20.56
CA PRO A 25 -0.96 -8.55 19.94
C PRO A 25 -1.25 -8.77 18.46
N THR A 26 -0.76 -7.87 17.61
CA THR A 26 -0.45 -8.24 16.24
C THR A 26 0.71 -9.22 16.36
N GLU A 27 0.43 -10.52 16.23
CA GLU A 27 1.48 -11.51 16.03
C GLU A 27 2.25 -11.09 14.78
N GLY A 28 3.39 -10.45 15.04
CA GLY A 28 4.28 -9.91 14.03
C GLY A 28 4.79 -11.05 13.17
N ARG A 29 4.21 -11.17 11.97
CA ARG A 29 4.89 -11.78 10.84
C ARG A 29 6.11 -10.90 10.60
N ARG A 30 7.27 -11.31 11.13
CA ARG A 30 8.54 -10.60 10.89
C ARG A 30 8.74 -10.61 9.38
N ARG A 31 8.72 -9.43 8.76
CA ARG A 31 8.99 -9.26 7.33
C ARG A 31 10.48 -9.53 7.13
N VAL A 32 10.79 -10.46 6.24
CA VAL A 32 12.14 -11.02 6.06
C VAL A 32 12.41 -11.08 4.56
N CYS A 33 13.43 -10.36 4.10
CA CYS A 33 13.85 -10.33 2.69
C CYS A 33 14.67 -11.57 2.31
N PRO A 34 14.27 -12.42 1.35
CA PRO A 34 15.09 -13.59 0.98
C PRO A 34 16.42 -13.18 0.30
N PRO A 35 17.48 -13.99 0.42
CA PRO A 35 18.75 -13.72 -0.27
C PRO A 35 18.61 -13.90 -1.79
N VAL A 36 19.17 -12.96 -2.56
CA VAL A 36 19.17 -12.98 -4.03
C VAL A 36 19.88 -14.25 -4.55
N ARG A 37 19.19 -15.07 -5.35
CA ARG A 37 19.79 -16.18 -6.10
C ARG A 37 19.82 -15.85 -7.59
N THR A 38 20.99 -15.95 -8.22
CA THR A 38 21.13 -15.93 -9.68
C THR A 38 20.69 -17.27 -10.27
N LEU A 39 19.57 -17.33 -10.99
CA LEU A 39 19.11 -18.50 -11.74
C LEU A 39 18.81 -18.13 -13.21
N GLY A 40 19.08 -19.08 -14.10
CA GLY A 40 19.18 -18.89 -15.54
C GLY A 40 17.83 -18.87 -16.26
N SER A 41 17.68 -17.90 -17.15
CA SER A 41 16.52 -17.61 -17.98
C SER A 41 16.09 -18.79 -18.87
N ARG A 42 14.89 -19.36 -18.65
CA ARG A 42 14.12 -20.01 -19.73
C ARG A 42 12.60 -19.89 -19.52
N GLY A 43 11.99 -19.21 -20.49
CA GLY A 43 10.74 -19.67 -21.10
C GLY A 43 9.50 -18.83 -20.78
N ARG A 44 9.15 -17.92 -21.68
CA ARG A 44 7.76 -17.47 -21.83
C ARG A 44 7.38 -17.47 -23.31
N GLU A 45 6.35 -18.24 -23.63
CA GLU A 45 5.64 -18.13 -24.89
C GLU A 45 4.13 -17.99 -24.59
N ARG A 46 3.56 -16.93 -25.18
CA ARG A 46 2.13 -16.67 -25.46
C ARG A 46 1.24 -16.16 -24.33
N ALA A 47 0.91 -14.88 -24.44
CA ALA A 47 -0.48 -14.44 -24.59
C ALA A 47 -0.52 -13.32 -25.64
N ARG A 48 -1.50 -13.37 -26.54
CA ARG A 48 -1.80 -12.34 -27.53
C ARG A 48 -3.17 -11.77 -27.23
N LEU A 49 -3.30 -10.47 -27.51
CA LEU A 49 -4.50 -9.66 -27.72
C LEU A 49 -5.16 -9.09 -26.46
N TRP A 50 -4.60 -7.97 -25.99
CA TRP A 50 -5.40 -6.89 -25.39
C TRP A 50 -5.32 -5.66 -26.32
N SER A 51 -6.41 -4.94 -26.51
CA SER A 51 -6.46 -3.72 -27.32
C SER A 51 -7.11 -2.60 -26.51
N SER A 52 -6.49 -1.43 -26.62
CA SER A 52 -6.45 -0.31 -25.68
C SER A 52 -7.74 0.53 -25.53
N HIS A 53 -8.92 -0.05 -25.69
CA HIS A 53 -10.20 0.68 -25.63
C HIS A 53 -11.21 0.18 -24.57
N GLU A 54 -10.88 -0.79 -23.73
CA GLU A 54 -11.83 -1.41 -22.77
C GLU A 54 -11.47 -1.25 -21.27
N ALA A 55 -10.59 -0.32 -20.89
CA ALA A 55 -10.23 -0.11 -19.48
C ALA A 55 -11.36 0.48 -18.61
N SER A 56 -12.46 0.99 -19.19
CA SER A 56 -13.51 1.70 -18.43
C SER A 56 -14.83 0.94 -18.21
N ARG A 57 -14.94 -0.38 -18.49
CA ARG A 57 -16.24 -1.10 -18.32
C ARG A 57 -16.20 -2.44 -17.56
N VAL A 58 -15.05 -2.97 -17.13
CA VAL A 58 -14.97 -4.31 -16.50
C VAL A 58 -14.90 -4.29 -14.97
N ALA A 59 -15.06 -3.14 -14.31
CA ALA A 59 -15.25 -3.11 -12.85
C ALA A 59 -16.60 -3.75 -12.38
N VAL A 60 -17.51 -4.09 -13.31
CA VAL A 60 -18.88 -4.53 -12.96
C VAL A 60 -19.13 -6.04 -13.16
N THR A 61 -18.26 -6.80 -13.84
CA THR A 61 -18.58 -8.21 -14.20
C THR A 61 -17.81 -9.30 -13.44
N LEU A 62 -16.73 -8.98 -12.72
CA LEU A 62 -15.99 -9.97 -11.90
C LEU A 62 -16.54 -10.15 -10.47
N ARG A 63 -17.81 -9.81 -10.23
CA ARG A 63 -18.50 -10.08 -8.94
C ARG A 63 -19.36 -11.36 -8.95
N ARG A 64 -19.27 -12.21 -9.98
CA ARG A 64 -20.25 -13.31 -10.18
C ARG A 64 -19.71 -14.73 -10.37
N LEU A 65 -18.42 -14.98 -10.19
CA LEU A 65 -17.86 -16.35 -10.28
C LEU A 65 -17.29 -16.92 -8.98
N ALA A 66 -17.37 -16.20 -7.85
CA ALA A 66 -16.87 -16.69 -6.56
C ALA A 66 -17.92 -17.44 -5.70
N VAL A 67 -19.06 -17.84 -6.29
CA VAL A 67 -20.07 -18.66 -5.61
C VAL A 67 -20.45 -19.79 -6.55
N VAL A 68 -19.82 -20.95 -6.39
CA VAL A 68 -20.40 -22.31 -6.49
C VAL A 68 -19.27 -23.34 -6.55
N GLY A 69 -19.27 -24.27 -5.59
CA GLY A 69 -18.49 -25.51 -5.58
C GLY A 69 -17.60 -25.61 -4.34
N GLY A 70 -17.86 -26.38 -3.28
CA GLY A 70 -18.78 -27.51 -3.11
C GLY A 70 -18.00 -28.76 -2.66
N GLY A 71 -17.87 -28.95 -1.34
CA GLY A 71 -17.87 -30.24 -0.60
C GLY A 71 -16.72 -31.25 -0.76
N GLY A 72 -16.20 -31.76 0.37
CA GLY A 72 -15.69 -33.15 0.44
C GLY A 72 -14.53 -33.45 1.40
N SER A 73 -14.87 -33.88 2.61
CA SER A 73 -14.20 -34.86 3.51
C SER A 73 -12.79 -34.66 4.08
N ALA A 74 -12.74 -34.86 5.40
CA ALA A 74 -11.58 -34.98 6.26
C ALA A 74 -10.83 -36.32 6.09
N MET A 75 -9.50 -36.27 6.10
CA MET A 75 -8.62 -37.33 6.61
C MET A 75 -7.32 -36.68 7.13
N SER A 76 -6.95 -37.03 8.34
CA SER A 76 -5.78 -36.56 9.07
C SER A 76 -4.47 -37.13 8.52
N ASP A 77 -3.39 -36.33 8.51
CA ASP A 77 -2.00 -36.80 8.65
C ASP A 77 -1.15 -35.70 9.33
N PRO A 78 -0.31 -35.99 10.35
CA PRO A 78 0.50 -35.00 11.04
C PRO A 78 1.97 -35.00 10.58
N GLY A 79 2.53 -33.82 10.36
CA GLY A 79 3.98 -33.61 10.34
C GLY A 79 4.64 -33.74 8.97
N GLY A 80 4.62 -32.65 8.22
CA GLY A 80 5.50 -32.42 7.08
C GLY A 80 5.61 -30.93 6.84
N SER A 81 6.81 -30.37 6.99
CA SER A 81 7.13 -28.98 6.68
C SER A 81 6.58 -28.58 5.30
N GLU A 82 5.61 -27.67 5.30
CA GLU A 82 5.00 -27.11 4.09
C GLU A 82 6.02 -26.29 3.30
N VAL A 83 6.77 -26.94 2.42
CA VAL A 83 7.29 -26.28 1.23
C VAL A 83 6.11 -26.10 0.28
N CYS A 84 5.39 -24.99 0.46
CA CYS A 84 4.35 -24.59 -0.48
C CYS A 84 4.99 -24.40 -1.87
N HIS A 85 4.71 -25.34 -2.76
CA HIS A 85 5.27 -25.39 -4.12
C HIS A 85 4.38 -24.64 -5.14
N TYR A 86 3.47 -23.79 -4.66
CA TYR A 86 2.68 -22.88 -5.48
C TYR A 86 3.45 -21.56 -5.62
N CYS A 87 3.95 -21.24 -6.81
CA CYS A 87 4.73 -20.01 -7.07
C CYS A 87 4.02 -18.73 -6.57
N GLY A 88 2.69 -18.70 -6.56
CA GLY A 88 1.90 -17.53 -6.15
C GLY A 88 2.02 -17.10 -4.68
N CYS A 89 2.40 -17.97 -3.74
CA CYS A 89 2.43 -17.59 -2.31
C CYS A 89 3.54 -16.59 -1.97
N ARG A 90 4.63 -16.54 -2.75
CA ARG A 90 5.66 -15.51 -2.63
C ARG A 90 5.26 -14.21 -3.31
N GLU A 91 4.58 -14.30 -4.44
CA GLU A 91 4.19 -13.19 -5.31
C GLU A 91 3.10 -12.34 -4.66
N ILE A 92 2.11 -13.01 -4.04
CA ILE A 92 1.06 -12.38 -3.23
C ILE A 92 1.67 -11.54 -2.09
N SER A 93 2.81 -11.94 -1.53
CA SER A 93 3.40 -11.21 -0.40
C SER A 93 3.96 -9.83 -0.76
N LEU A 94 4.51 -9.64 -1.97
CA LEU A 94 5.03 -8.31 -2.37
C LEU A 94 3.90 -7.35 -2.71
N ILE A 95 2.84 -7.83 -3.38
CA ILE A 95 1.65 -7.01 -3.63
C ILE A 95 0.97 -6.63 -2.31
N GLU A 96 0.88 -7.55 -1.35
CA GLU A 96 0.41 -7.23 0.01
C GLU A 96 1.28 -6.17 0.70
N ASP A 97 2.60 -6.18 0.47
CA ASP A 97 3.50 -5.16 1.02
C ASP A 97 3.21 -3.77 0.41
N PHE A 98 3.04 -3.66 -0.91
CA PHE A 98 2.66 -2.40 -1.56
C PHE A 98 1.28 -1.90 -1.13
N ILE A 99 0.28 -2.78 -1.02
CA ILE A 99 -1.06 -2.41 -0.51
C ILE A 99 -0.95 -1.88 0.93
N ALA A 100 -0.15 -2.51 1.79
CA ALA A 100 0.04 -2.02 3.16
C ALA A 100 0.70 -0.62 3.20
N GLU A 101 1.58 -0.31 2.24
CA GLU A 101 2.17 1.02 2.10
C GLU A 101 1.14 2.05 1.62
N HIS A 102 0.25 1.69 0.69
CA HIS A 102 -0.89 2.52 0.29
C HIS A 102 -1.84 2.81 1.46
N GLU A 103 -2.20 1.79 2.23
CA GLU A 103 -3.01 1.93 3.45
C GLU A 103 -2.33 2.89 4.43
N SER A 104 -1.02 2.74 4.66
CA SER A 104 -0.28 3.65 5.54
C SER A 104 -0.28 5.09 5.01
N ALA A 105 -0.08 5.31 3.71
CA ALA A 105 -0.08 6.64 3.12
C ALA A 105 -1.45 7.31 3.21
N THR A 106 -2.52 6.57 2.93
CA THR A 106 -3.91 7.06 2.99
C THR A 106 -4.36 7.35 4.43
N ASP A 107 -3.93 6.55 5.41
CA ASP A 107 -4.18 6.81 6.82
C ASP A 107 -3.49 8.09 7.32
N LEU A 108 -2.23 8.31 6.93
CA LEU A 108 -1.48 9.53 7.24
C LEU A 108 -2.13 10.76 6.60
N ALA A 109 -2.49 10.67 5.32
CA ALA A 109 -3.22 11.71 4.60
C ALA A 109 -4.55 12.05 5.30
N GLY A 110 -5.37 11.03 5.60
CA GLY A 110 -6.63 11.21 6.32
C GLY A 110 -6.43 11.81 7.71
N GLY A 111 -5.36 11.43 8.40
CA GLY A 111 -4.94 12.03 9.66
C GLY A 111 -4.64 13.53 9.53
N ALA A 112 -3.85 13.90 8.52
CA ALA A 112 -3.48 15.30 8.25
C ALA A 112 -4.72 16.13 7.91
N VAL A 113 -5.62 15.63 7.06
CA VAL A 113 -6.89 16.30 6.75
C VAL A 113 -7.74 16.52 8.02
N ARG A 114 -7.83 15.53 8.91
CA ARG A 114 -8.54 15.67 10.19
C ARG A 114 -7.87 16.68 11.11
N ALA A 115 -6.54 16.74 11.15
CA ALA A 115 -5.79 17.73 11.93
C ALA A 115 -6.03 19.16 11.42
N LEU A 116 -5.98 19.37 10.09
CA LEU A 116 -6.31 20.66 9.46
C LEU A 116 -7.73 21.12 9.80
N LYS A 117 -8.72 20.21 9.76
CA LYS A 117 -10.11 20.52 10.15
C LYS A 117 -10.26 20.98 11.60
N ARG A 118 -9.37 20.55 12.50
CA ARG A 118 -9.34 20.99 13.91
C ARG A 118 -8.47 22.23 14.14
N GLY A 119 -7.81 22.75 13.10
CA GLY A 119 -6.85 23.85 13.21
C GLY A 119 -5.48 23.44 13.75
N ASP A 120 -5.19 22.14 13.86
CA ASP A 120 -3.91 21.63 14.35
C ASP A 120 -2.89 21.49 13.20
N ILE A 121 -2.31 22.63 12.82
CA ILE A 121 -1.36 22.71 11.70
C ILE A 121 -0.06 21.96 12.00
N ALA A 122 0.41 21.99 13.25
CA ALA A 122 1.64 21.33 13.64
C ALA A 122 1.53 19.80 13.50
N ALA A 123 0.41 19.22 13.95
CA ALA A 123 0.14 17.79 13.75
C ALA A 123 0.00 17.43 12.27
N ALA A 124 -0.69 18.27 11.48
CA ALA A 124 -0.84 18.05 10.04
C ALA A 124 0.53 18.03 9.32
N GLN A 125 1.43 18.98 9.63
CA GLN A 125 2.78 18.98 9.07
C GLN A 125 3.61 17.75 9.50
N GLY A 126 3.42 17.26 10.73
CA GLY A 126 4.05 16.00 11.17
C GLY A 126 3.63 14.82 10.29
N LEU A 127 2.34 14.65 10.11
CA LEU A 127 1.77 13.58 9.29
C LEU A 127 2.17 13.69 7.82
N LEU A 128 2.29 14.90 7.28
CA LEU A 128 2.80 15.13 5.92
C LEU A 128 4.25 14.64 5.76
N ARG A 129 5.12 14.89 6.75
CA ARG A 129 6.51 14.40 6.71
C ARG A 129 6.58 12.86 6.80
N ASP A 130 5.75 12.27 7.64
CA ASP A 130 5.66 10.82 7.77
C ASP A 130 5.17 10.20 6.44
N MET A 131 4.12 10.79 5.85
CA MET A 131 3.57 10.39 4.55
C MET A 131 4.63 10.50 3.44
N THR A 132 5.41 11.58 3.44
CA THR A 132 6.52 11.78 2.49
C THR A 132 7.56 10.67 2.59
N THR A 133 7.86 10.22 3.80
CA THR A 133 8.82 9.14 4.04
C THR A 133 8.30 7.82 3.47
N VAL A 134 7.03 7.49 3.73
CA VAL A 134 6.39 6.27 3.20
C VAL A 134 6.37 6.28 1.68
N LEU A 135 5.84 7.35 1.07
CA LEU A 135 5.67 7.42 -0.39
C LEU A 135 7.00 7.38 -1.16
N ARG A 136 8.05 8.05 -0.66
CA ARG A 136 9.37 8.01 -1.31
C ARG A 136 10.02 6.63 -1.28
N ALA A 137 9.82 5.87 -0.19
CA ALA A 137 10.30 4.49 -0.12
C ALA A 137 9.49 3.58 -1.05
N HIS A 138 8.17 3.74 -1.03
CA HIS A 138 7.21 3.04 -1.88
C HIS A 138 7.53 3.21 -3.38
N TRP A 139 7.54 4.45 -3.89
CA TRP A 139 7.84 4.74 -5.30
C TRP A 139 9.20 4.22 -5.74
N ARG A 140 10.22 4.31 -4.88
CA ARG A 140 11.54 3.75 -5.17
C ARG A 140 11.50 2.23 -5.33
N GLY A 141 10.70 1.53 -4.52
CA GLY A 141 10.51 0.08 -4.61
C GLY A 141 9.76 -0.33 -5.88
N GLU A 142 8.78 0.45 -6.30
CA GLU A 142 8.05 0.25 -7.54
C GLU A 142 8.91 0.52 -8.77
N GLU A 143 9.46 1.73 -8.88
CA GLU A 143 10.19 2.21 -10.06
C GLU A 143 11.42 1.36 -10.36
N ASN A 144 12.21 1.03 -9.34
CA ASN A 144 13.40 0.18 -9.50
C ASN A 144 13.07 -1.32 -9.54
N GLY A 145 11.84 -1.69 -9.16
CA GLY A 145 11.41 -3.07 -8.99
C GLY A 145 10.30 -3.44 -9.95
N LEU A 146 9.06 -3.40 -9.45
CA LEU A 146 7.86 -3.86 -10.16
C LEU A 146 7.72 -3.20 -11.55
N PHE A 147 7.90 -1.88 -11.62
CA PHE A 147 7.75 -1.12 -12.87
C PHE A 147 8.89 -1.45 -13.82
N ALA A 148 10.13 -1.53 -13.34
CA ALA A 148 11.28 -1.90 -14.17
C ALA A 148 11.12 -3.28 -14.83
N VAL A 149 10.56 -4.27 -14.13
CA VAL A 149 10.32 -5.59 -14.72
C VAL A 149 9.10 -5.63 -15.63
N MET A 150 8.02 -4.93 -15.28
CA MET A 150 6.82 -4.83 -16.12
C MET A 150 7.11 -4.09 -17.44
N ARG A 151 7.98 -3.08 -17.42
CA ARG A 151 8.41 -2.29 -18.58
C ARG A 151 9.16 -3.11 -19.64
N GLN A 152 9.58 -4.34 -19.33
CA GLN A 152 10.17 -5.24 -20.33
C GLN A 152 9.15 -5.69 -21.38
N ASP A 153 7.86 -5.55 -21.10
CA ASP A 153 6.79 -5.69 -22.09
C ASP A 153 6.37 -4.31 -22.61
N ASP A 154 6.45 -4.14 -23.94
CA ASP A 154 6.06 -2.90 -24.62
C ASP A 154 4.58 -2.53 -24.34
N GLU A 155 3.74 -3.52 -24.03
CA GLU A 155 2.32 -3.31 -23.68
C GLU A 155 2.14 -2.40 -22.45
N TYR A 156 3.04 -2.48 -21.47
CA TYR A 156 2.92 -1.73 -20.20
C TYR A 156 3.71 -0.42 -20.18
N THR A 157 4.64 -0.22 -21.10
CA THR A 157 5.58 0.92 -21.09
C THR A 157 4.88 2.28 -20.95
N GLY A 158 3.86 2.53 -21.77
CA GLY A 158 3.13 3.81 -21.73
C GLY A 158 2.34 4.02 -20.44
N TYR A 159 1.78 2.95 -19.87
CA TYR A 159 1.05 3.02 -18.61
C TYR A 159 1.99 3.29 -17.42
N ILE A 160 3.17 2.67 -17.42
CA ILE A 160 4.20 2.90 -16.41
C ILE A 160 4.76 4.33 -16.51
N ASP A 161 4.98 4.85 -17.72
CA ASP A 161 5.41 6.25 -17.91
C ASP A 161 4.43 7.26 -17.31
N ASP A 162 3.14 6.97 -17.39
CA ASP A 162 2.09 7.77 -16.77
C ASP A 162 2.15 7.73 -15.24
N LEU A 163 2.33 6.55 -14.64
CA LEU A 163 2.45 6.37 -13.19
C LEU A 163 3.71 7.06 -12.63
N GLU A 164 4.87 6.86 -13.25
CA GLU A 164 6.11 7.52 -12.82
C GLU A 164 6.04 9.06 -12.97
N ARG A 165 5.28 9.57 -13.94
CA ARG A 165 5.03 11.02 -14.03
C ARG A 165 4.20 11.49 -12.84
N GLU A 166 3.17 10.73 -12.47
CA GLU A 166 2.35 11.02 -11.30
C GLU A 166 3.19 11.00 -10.01
N HIS A 167 4.10 10.04 -9.83
CA HIS A 167 5.06 10.04 -8.71
C HIS A 167 5.85 11.34 -8.66
N ARG A 168 6.44 11.77 -9.79
CA ARG A 168 7.24 13.00 -9.86
C ARG A 168 6.45 14.26 -9.54
N ASP A 169 5.17 14.31 -9.91
CA ASP A 169 4.31 15.45 -9.63
C ASP A 169 3.88 15.49 -8.16
N LEU A 170 3.57 14.33 -7.58
CA LEU A 170 3.28 14.18 -6.14
C LEU A 170 4.52 14.51 -5.29
N ASP A 171 5.69 13.95 -5.61
CA ASP A 171 6.94 14.20 -4.88
C ASP A 171 7.31 15.68 -4.88
N ARG A 172 7.16 16.36 -6.03
CA ARG A 172 7.41 17.80 -6.13
C ARG A 172 6.53 18.60 -5.20
N PHE A 173 5.26 18.21 -5.05
CA PHE A 173 4.39 18.85 -4.06
C PHE A 173 4.90 18.60 -2.64
N LEU A 174 5.15 17.33 -2.27
CA LEU A 174 5.61 16.94 -0.94
C LEU A 174 6.92 17.65 -0.53
N ASP A 175 7.82 17.90 -1.48
CA ASP A 175 9.10 18.59 -1.24
C ASP A 175 8.94 20.06 -0.83
N THR A 176 7.88 20.71 -1.33
CA THR A 176 7.68 22.16 -1.20
C THR A 176 6.55 22.56 -0.26
N ALA A 177 5.66 21.65 0.10
CA ALA A 177 4.41 21.96 0.78
C ALA A 177 4.62 22.53 2.20
N ASP A 178 4.06 23.70 2.46
CA ASP A 178 3.95 24.31 3.79
C ASP A 178 2.50 24.48 4.22
N LEU A 179 2.02 23.61 5.10
CA LEU A 179 0.64 23.68 5.61
C LEU A 179 0.36 24.89 6.52
N ILE A 180 1.33 25.78 6.79
CA ILE A 180 1.06 27.11 7.36
C ILE A 180 0.41 28.02 6.31
N ASP A 181 0.78 27.87 5.05
CA ASP A 181 0.17 28.58 3.94
C ASP A 181 -1.24 28.03 3.65
N ARG A 182 -2.16 28.93 3.28
CA ARG A 182 -3.56 28.54 3.04
C ARG A 182 -3.76 27.87 1.69
N ASP A 183 -3.01 28.29 0.69
CA ASP A 183 -3.12 27.75 -0.67
C ASP A 183 -2.51 26.36 -0.73
N ASP A 184 -1.39 26.13 -0.03
CA ASP A 184 -0.80 24.80 0.12
C ASP A 184 -1.70 23.82 0.89
N ARG A 185 -2.55 24.29 1.81
CA ARG A 185 -3.58 23.42 2.41
C ARG A 185 -4.62 22.98 1.41
N GLN A 186 -5.08 23.88 0.54
CA GLN A 186 -6.04 23.50 -0.50
C GLN A 186 -5.39 22.53 -1.48
N ARG A 187 -4.17 22.84 -1.91
CA ARG A 187 -3.39 21.97 -2.77
C ARG A 187 -3.14 20.60 -2.15
N PHE A 188 -2.88 20.53 -0.84
CA PHE A 188 -2.77 19.26 -0.12
C PHE A 188 -4.03 18.42 -0.25
N LEU A 189 -5.23 19.01 -0.11
CA LEU A 189 -6.49 18.28 -0.26
C LEU A 189 -6.65 17.72 -1.68
N ASP A 190 -6.34 18.54 -2.69
CA ASP A 190 -6.41 18.14 -4.09
C ASP A 190 -5.39 17.03 -4.41
N THR A 191 -4.18 17.13 -3.85
CA THR A 191 -3.12 16.12 -3.96
C THR A 191 -3.48 14.81 -3.28
N VAL A 192 -4.21 14.83 -2.16
CA VAL A 192 -4.73 13.60 -1.54
C VAL A 192 -5.73 12.89 -2.45
N ASP A 193 -6.59 13.63 -3.15
CA ASP A 193 -7.51 13.06 -4.14
C ASP A 193 -6.76 12.54 -5.39
N GLU A 194 -5.67 13.20 -5.80
CA GLU A 194 -4.76 12.69 -6.83
C GLU A 194 -4.11 11.37 -6.42
N LEU A 195 -3.58 11.30 -5.19
CA LEU A 195 -2.97 10.09 -4.65
C LEU A 195 -3.96 8.92 -4.61
N HIS A 196 -5.21 9.13 -4.18
CA HIS A 196 -6.22 8.06 -4.20
C HIS A 196 -6.49 7.53 -5.61
N ARG A 197 -6.53 8.41 -6.62
CA ARG A 197 -6.72 7.98 -8.02
C ARG A 197 -5.50 7.25 -8.57
N HIS A 198 -4.31 7.64 -8.12
CA HIS A 198 -3.06 6.99 -8.47
C HIS A 198 -2.99 5.58 -7.90
N ILE A 199 -3.22 5.41 -6.59
CA ILE A 199 -3.31 4.10 -5.92
C ILE A 199 -4.33 3.19 -6.61
N ALA A 200 -5.50 3.72 -6.98
CA ALA A 200 -6.51 2.93 -7.68
C ALA A 200 -6.04 2.41 -9.05
N LYS A 201 -5.20 3.15 -9.78
CA LYS A 201 -4.60 2.67 -11.04
C LYS A 201 -3.68 1.48 -10.80
N GLU A 202 -2.90 1.53 -9.74
CA GLU A 202 -1.98 0.45 -9.40
C GLU A 202 -2.70 -0.76 -8.85
N GLU A 203 -3.62 -0.60 -7.89
CA GLU A 203 -4.30 -1.72 -7.25
C GLU A 203 -5.34 -2.40 -8.17
N ASP A 204 -6.09 -1.63 -8.96
CA ASP A 204 -7.12 -2.20 -9.86
C ASP A 204 -6.58 -2.50 -11.26
N GLY A 205 -5.41 -1.96 -11.62
CA GLY A 205 -4.82 -2.06 -12.95
C GLY A 205 -3.50 -2.84 -12.97
N LEU A 206 -2.42 -2.21 -12.52
CA LEU A 206 -1.07 -2.77 -12.67
C LEU A 206 -0.85 -4.03 -11.84
N SER A 207 -1.33 -4.06 -10.60
CA SER A 207 -1.11 -5.16 -9.66
C SER A 207 -1.75 -6.47 -10.16
N PRO A 208 -3.04 -6.52 -10.57
CA PRO A 208 -3.61 -7.71 -11.19
C PRO A 208 -2.91 -8.12 -12.49
N ALA A 209 -2.51 -7.15 -13.32
CA ALA A 209 -1.78 -7.44 -14.55
C ALA A 209 -0.43 -8.13 -14.25
N SER A 210 0.30 -7.64 -13.25
CA SER A 210 1.61 -8.19 -12.86
C SER A 210 1.54 -9.66 -12.43
N LEU A 211 0.47 -10.06 -11.73
CA LEU A 211 0.24 -11.46 -11.33
C LEU A 211 0.10 -12.42 -12.52
N THR A 212 -0.27 -11.90 -13.70
CA THR A 212 -0.42 -12.71 -14.92
C THR A 212 0.77 -12.60 -15.87
N ALA A 213 1.47 -11.46 -15.85
CA ALA A 213 2.55 -11.14 -16.78
C ALA A 213 3.93 -11.61 -16.30
N LEU A 214 4.17 -11.56 -14.99
CA LEU A 214 5.49 -11.80 -14.41
C LEU A 214 5.74 -13.27 -14.09
N GLY A 215 6.98 -13.71 -14.31
CA GLY A 215 7.47 -15.00 -13.84
C GLY A 215 8.27 -14.87 -12.54
N GLY A 216 8.63 -15.99 -11.92
CA GLY A 216 9.34 -16.02 -10.63
C GLY A 216 10.63 -15.17 -10.59
N ASP A 217 11.45 -15.23 -11.65
CA ASP A 217 12.68 -14.42 -11.71
C ASP A 217 12.40 -12.91 -11.73
N ASP A 218 11.25 -12.49 -12.27
CA ASP A 218 10.85 -11.08 -12.31
C ASP A 218 10.38 -10.63 -10.93
N TRP A 219 9.61 -11.48 -10.24
CA TRP A 219 9.20 -11.26 -8.86
C TRP A 219 10.38 -11.19 -7.90
N ASP A 220 11.39 -12.05 -8.06
CA ASP A 220 12.60 -12.01 -7.25
C ASP A 220 13.37 -10.68 -7.43
N ARG A 221 13.43 -10.15 -8.66
CA ARG A 221 14.04 -8.84 -8.94
C ARG A 221 13.23 -7.69 -8.34
N ALA A 222 11.90 -7.70 -8.50
CA ALA A 222 11.02 -6.71 -7.90
C ALA A 222 11.14 -6.71 -6.37
N LYS A 223 11.20 -7.90 -5.75
CA LYS A 223 11.34 -8.02 -4.30
C LYS A 223 12.70 -7.53 -3.81
N ALA A 224 13.78 -7.79 -4.54
CA ALA A 224 15.10 -7.28 -4.20
C ALA A 224 15.13 -5.74 -4.19
N ALA A 225 14.59 -5.10 -5.23
CA ALA A 225 14.49 -3.64 -5.29
C ALA A 225 13.61 -3.06 -4.17
N TRP A 226 12.49 -3.72 -3.85
CA TRP A 226 11.67 -3.34 -2.71
C TRP A 226 12.44 -3.40 -1.38
N CYS A 227 13.25 -4.45 -1.17
CA CYS A 227 14.10 -4.57 0.02
C CYS A 227 15.17 -3.48 0.10
N GLU A 228 15.78 -3.11 -1.03
CA GLU A 228 16.73 -1.98 -1.08
C GLU A 228 16.05 -0.65 -0.75
N ALA A 229 14.77 -0.50 -1.12
CA ALA A 229 13.98 0.66 -0.74
C ALA A 229 13.56 0.67 0.74
N HIS A 230 13.68 -0.45 1.44
CA HIS A 230 13.24 -0.63 2.83
C HIS A 230 14.36 -1.21 3.71
N PRO A 231 15.49 -0.51 3.89
CA PRO A 231 16.65 -1.05 4.62
C PRO A 231 16.37 -1.36 6.09
N ASP A 232 15.37 -0.71 6.69
CA ASP A 232 14.97 -0.92 8.08
C ASP A 232 14.09 -2.17 8.25
N VAL A 233 13.55 -2.71 7.15
CA VAL A 233 12.90 -4.02 7.14
C VAL A 233 14.00 -5.07 7.12
N ARG A 234 14.20 -5.76 8.24
CA ARG A 234 15.31 -6.73 8.39
C ARG A 234 15.36 -7.74 7.25
N THR A 235 16.49 -7.75 6.56
CA THR A 235 17.01 -8.95 5.89
C THR A 235 17.33 -10.00 6.97
N PRO A 236 16.99 -11.29 6.77
CA PRO A 236 17.28 -12.37 7.71
C PRO A 236 18.77 -12.53 7.97
#